data_AF-A0A254RE99-F1
#
_entry.id   AF-A0A254RE99-F1
#
_cell.length_a   1.000
_cell.length_b   1.000
_cell.length_c   1.000
_cell.angle_alpha   90.00
_cell.angle_beta   90.00
_cell.angle_gamma   90.00
#
_symmetry.space_group_name_H-M   'P 1'
#
loop_
_entity.id
_entity.type
_entity.pdbx_description
1 polymer ?
#
loop_
_entity_poly.entity_id
_entity_poly.type
_entity_poly.pdbx_seq_one_letter_code
_entity_poly.pdbx_strand_id
1 'polypeptide(L)'
;MRKLLPYLFSFLAVAVLAAYIVYEGYRELRRVAPPQPKEEVVEEVEPEEPGTFHGRVELPAVDDILVLSNSADRDIEKLYTYFEGRSAGLHWIAQAYFKKHRHSDDVVVGLRLAIDSLGNFVCNGIEFTNAEDESLGEAIRLHIEAYWRYRKSESGTTELWLPVRFRAIN
;
A
#
# COMPACT_ATOMS: atom_id res chain seq x y z
N MET A 1 83.28 -13.32 -24.56
CA MET A 1 81.80 -13.29 -24.43
C MET A 1 81.18 -12.11 -25.19
N ARG A 2 81.41 -11.98 -26.51
CA ARG A 2 80.92 -10.84 -27.33
C ARG A 2 79.94 -11.24 -28.44
N LYS A 3 79.75 -12.54 -28.67
CA LYS A 3 78.89 -13.09 -29.74
C LYS A 3 77.45 -13.40 -29.31
N LEU A 4 77.13 -13.38 -28.02
CA LEU A 4 75.78 -13.63 -27.48
C LEU A 4 74.93 -12.37 -27.32
N LEU A 5 75.58 -11.20 -27.24
CA LEU A 5 74.91 -9.90 -27.11
C LEU A 5 73.89 -9.61 -28.24
N PRO A 6 74.20 -9.82 -29.54
CA PRO A 6 73.22 -9.54 -30.59
C PRO A 6 72.01 -10.47 -30.55
N TYR A 7 72.19 -11.75 -30.18
CA TYR A 7 71.07 -12.69 -30.05
C TYR A 7 70.16 -12.36 -28.88
N LEU A 8 70.73 -11.86 -27.78
CA LEU A 8 69.97 -11.46 -26.60
C LEU A 8 69.16 -10.19 -26.88
N PHE A 9 69.69 -9.25 -27.65
CA PHE A 9 68.96 -8.08 -28.15
C PHE A 9 67.85 -8.48 -29.13
N SER A 10 68.11 -9.39 -30.08
CA SER A 10 67.08 -9.90 -30.99
C SER A 10 65.97 -10.62 -30.25
N PHE A 11 66.30 -11.42 -29.24
CA PHE A 11 65.32 -12.12 -28.41
C PHE A 11 64.45 -11.13 -27.61
N LEU A 12 65.07 -10.12 -26.99
CA LEU A 12 64.34 -9.06 -26.28
C LEU A 12 63.43 -8.26 -27.22
N ALA A 13 63.90 -7.93 -28.43
CA ALA A 13 63.08 -7.23 -29.42
C ALA A 13 61.85 -8.04 -29.84
N VAL A 14 62.02 -9.34 -30.07
CA VAL A 14 60.90 -10.25 -30.40
C VAL A 14 59.95 -10.42 -29.21
N ALA A 15 60.48 -10.55 -27.99
CA ALA A 15 59.66 -10.66 -26.78
C ALA A 15 58.84 -9.40 -26.50
N VAL A 16 59.43 -8.21 -26.70
CA VAL A 16 58.73 -6.92 -26.56
C VAL A 16 57.67 -6.76 -27.64
N LEU A 17 57.97 -7.14 -28.89
CA LEU A 17 56.99 -7.10 -29.98
C LEU A 17 55.82 -8.06 -29.73
N ALA A 18 56.10 -9.28 -29.26
CA ALA A 18 55.08 -10.25 -28.89
C ALA A 18 54.21 -9.73 -27.74
N ALA A 19 54.82 -9.15 -26.69
CA ALA A 19 54.09 -8.53 -25.60
C ALA A 19 53.23 -7.35 -26.05
N TYR A 20 53.71 -6.54 -27.01
CA TYR A 20 52.97 -5.41 -27.58
C TYR A 20 51.77 -5.88 -28.42
N ILE A 21 51.94 -6.92 -29.25
CA ILE A 21 50.84 -7.50 -30.04
C ILE A 21 49.77 -8.08 -29.12
N VAL A 22 50.17 -8.81 -28.07
CA VAL A 22 49.24 -9.33 -27.06
C VAL A 22 48.53 -8.18 -26.34
N TYR A 23 49.25 -7.13 -25.96
CA TYR A 23 48.68 -5.96 -25.29
C TYR A 23 47.65 -5.22 -26.15
N GLU A 24 47.96 -4.93 -27.42
CA GLU A 24 47.00 -4.29 -28.35
C GLU A 24 45.81 -5.21 -28.64
N GLY A 25 46.04 -6.53 -28.80
CA GLY A 25 44.95 -7.50 -28.97
C GLY A 25 44.00 -7.55 -27.77
N TYR A 26 44.54 -7.53 -26.54
CA TYR A 26 43.73 -7.44 -25.31
C TYR A 26 43.04 -6.09 -25.16
N ARG A 27 43.63 -5.01 -25.69
CA ARG A 27 43.05 -3.67 -25.66
C ARG A 27 41.85 -3.55 -26.60
N GLU A 28 41.90 -4.17 -27.77
CA GLU A 28 40.75 -4.22 -28.69
C GLU A 28 39.59 -5.04 -28.13
N LEU A 29 39.88 -6.17 -27.45
CA LEU A 29 38.85 -6.99 -26.79
C LEU A 29 38.09 -6.25 -25.68
N ARG A 30 38.68 -5.21 -25.06
CA ARG A 30 37.99 -4.36 -24.06
C ARG A 30 37.22 -3.17 -24.63
N ARG A 31 37.37 -2.85 -25.93
CA ARG A 31 36.64 -1.74 -26.58
C ARG A 31 35.35 -2.17 -27.25
N VAL A 32 35.15 -3.47 -27.45
CA VAL A 32 33.85 -4.00 -27.85
C VAL A 32 32.98 -4.04 -26.61
N ALA A 33 32.25 -2.96 -26.36
CA ALA A 33 31.11 -3.01 -25.46
C ALA A 33 30.23 -4.20 -25.89
N PRO A 34 29.74 -5.04 -24.95
CA PRO A 34 28.84 -6.12 -25.33
C PRO A 34 27.70 -5.51 -26.16
N PRO A 35 27.29 -6.13 -27.28
CA PRO A 35 26.13 -5.65 -28.01
C PRO A 35 24.99 -5.59 -27.00
N GLN A 36 24.49 -4.38 -26.74
CA GLN A 36 23.27 -4.24 -25.95
C GLN A 36 22.23 -5.12 -26.66
N PRO A 37 21.58 -6.06 -25.95
CA PRO A 37 20.49 -6.78 -26.55
C PRO A 37 19.54 -5.71 -27.10
N LYS A 38 19.18 -5.83 -28.37
CA LYS A 38 18.09 -5.03 -28.91
C LYS A 38 16.92 -5.31 -27.98
N GLU A 39 16.59 -4.35 -27.12
CA GLU A 39 15.28 -4.32 -26.49
C GLU A 39 14.31 -4.34 -27.67
N GLU A 40 13.71 -5.50 -27.90
CA GLU A 40 12.36 -5.49 -28.43
C GLU A 40 11.64 -4.55 -27.49
N VAL A 41 11.34 -3.35 -27.99
CA VAL A 41 10.23 -2.55 -27.49
C VAL A 41 9.00 -3.39 -27.80
N VAL A 42 8.83 -4.47 -27.02
CA VAL A 42 7.52 -4.78 -26.48
C VAL A 42 7.10 -3.44 -25.92
N GLU A 43 6.11 -2.80 -26.56
CA GLU A 43 5.34 -1.80 -25.83
C GLU A 43 5.06 -2.47 -24.50
N GLU A 44 5.79 -2.04 -23.48
CA GLU A 44 5.40 -2.27 -22.11
C GLU A 44 4.04 -1.61 -22.13
N VAL A 45 3.00 -2.43 -22.36
CA VAL A 45 1.64 -2.09 -22.06
C VAL A 45 1.82 -1.61 -20.64
N GLU A 46 1.81 -0.28 -20.44
CA GLU A 46 1.70 0.30 -19.11
C GLU A 46 0.68 -0.60 -18.45
N PRO A 47 1.04 -1.37 -17.41
CA PRO A 47 0.08 -2.29 -16.84
C PRO A 47 -1.11 -1.41 -16.53
N GLU A 48 -2.23 -1.59 -17.26
CA GLU A 48 -3.46 -0.84 -17.03
C GLU A 48 -3.62 -0.93 -15.53
N GLU A 49 -3.46 0.19 -14.81
CA GLU A 49 -3.40 0.16 -13.36
C GLU A 49 -4.63 -0.64 -12.93
N PRO A 50 -4.47 -1.85 -12.39
CA PRO A 50 -5.60 -2.76 -12.31
C PRO A 50 -6.53 -2.20 -11.24
N GLY A 51 -7.61 -1.56 -11.69
CA GLY A 51 -8.67 -0.91 -10.89
C GLY A 51 -8.31 -0.74 -9.42
N THR A 52 -7.41 0.18 -9.10
CA THR A 52 -7.01 0.43 -7.71
C THR A 52 -8.16 1.13 -6.98
N PHE A 53 -8.88 0.44 -6.08
CA PHE A 53 -9.88 0.97 -5.13
C PHE A 53 -9.91 2.51 -5.09
N HIS A 54 -11.04 3.15 -5.47
CA HIS A 54 -11.16 4.62 -5.61
C HIS A 54 -10.89 5.41 -4.31
N GLY A 55 -10.61 4.73 -3.19
CA GLY A 55 -10.37 5.38 -1.91
C GLY A 55 -11.66 5.91 -1.27
N ARG A 56 -12.82 5.63 -1.86
CA ARG A 56 -14.08 6.23 -1.42
C ARG A 56 -14.78 5.33 -0.43
N VAL A 57 -14.78 5.79 0.81
CA VAL A 57 -15.63 5.29 1.88
C VAL A 57 -16.85 6.20 1.94
N GLU A 58 -18.03 5.62 1.82
CA GLU A 58 -19.29 6.32 1.96
C GLU A 58 -19.90 5.96 3.30
N LEU A 59 -20.10 6.98 4.12
CA LEU A 59 -21.07 6.89 5.20
C LEU A 59 -22.47 7.06 4.62
N PRO A 60 -23.44 6.24 5.04
CA PRO A 60 -24.84 6.43 4.74
C PRO A 60 -25.38 7.69 5.45
N ALA A 61 -26.65 8.01 5.28
CA ALA A 61 -27.20 9.26 5.84
C ALA A 61 -27.22 9.21 7.38
N VAL A 62 -27.42 10.36 8.03
CA VAL A 62 -27.59 10.43 9.50
C VAL A 62 -28.69 9.47 9.96
N ASP A 63 -29.77 9.37 9.19
CA ASP A 63 -30.95 8.53 9.49
C ASP A 63 -30.65 7.03 9.48
N ASP A 64 -29.55 6.62 8.84
CA ASP A 64 -29.10 5.23 8.79
C ASP A 64 -28.26 4.83 10.02
N ILE A 65 -27.90 5.79 10.88
CA ILE A 65 -27.23 5.51 12.16
C ILE A 65 -28.28 5.12 13.20
N LEU A 66 -28.25 3.86 13.63
CA LEU A 66 -29.13 3.38 14.69
C LEU A 66 -28.49 3.63 16.06
N VAL A 67 -29.11 4.50 16.87
CA VAL A 67 -28.68 4.75 18.24
C VAL A 67 -29.31 3.71 19.17
N LEU A 68 -28.47 2.89 19.79
CA LEU A 68 -28.91 1.84 20.73
C LEU A 68 -29.08 2.38 22.15
N SER A 69 -28.19 3.29 22.56
CA SER A 69 -28.24 3.96 23.85
C SER A 69 -27.51 5.30 23.77
N ASN A 70 -28.03 6.34 24.43
CA ASN A 70 -27.39 7.65 24.48
C ASN A 70 -27.50 8.28 25.87
N SER A 71 -27.00 7.57 26.88
CA SER A 71 -26.98 8.08 28.26
C SER A 71 -26.03 9.28 28.45
N ALA A 72 -25.10 9.50 27.53
CA ALA A 72 -24.18 10.65 27.52
C ALA A 72 -24.77 11.92 26.86
N ASP A 73 -26.04 11.89 26.44
CA ASP A 73 -26.75 13.00 25.78
C ASP A 73 -25.97 13.63 24.60
N ARG A 74 -25.36 12.76 23.79
CA ARG A 74 -24.59 13.23 22.63
C ARG A 74 -25.50 13.62 21.48
N ASP A 75 -25.25 14.81 20.95
CA ASP A 75 -25.82 15.26 19.68
C ASP A 75 -25.38 14.35 18.53
N ILE A 76 -26.36 13.70 17.89
CA ILE A 76 -26.16 12.68 16.84
C ILE A 76 -25.74 13.32 15.51
N GLU A 77 -26.23 14.52 15.18
CA GLU A 77 -25.83 15.24 13.96
C GLU A 77 -24.35 15.64 14.02
N LYS A 78 -23.90 16.09 15.20
CA LYS A 78 -22.48 16.36 15.43
C LYS A 78 -21.62 15.10 15.39
N LEU A 79 -22.14 13.98 15.89
CA LEU A 79 -21.48 12.67 15.79
C LEU A 79 -21.37 12.23 14.32
N TYR A 80 -22.42 12.42 13.54
CA TYR A 80 -22.41 12.13 12.11
C TYR A 80 -21.33 12.91 11.38
N THR A 81 -21.28 14.23 11.58
CA THR A 81 -20.26 15.10 10.97
C THR A 81 -18.85 14.63 11.34
N TYR A 82 -18.66 14.18 12.58
CA TYR A 82 -17.40 13.59 13.01
C TYR A 82 -17.08 12.29 12.27
N PHE A 83 -18.07 11.40 12.10
CA PHE A 83 -17.88 10.16 11.35
C PHE A 83 -17.55 10.44 9.89
N GLU A 84 -18.21 11.39 9.23
CA GLU A 84 -17.88 11.80 7.86
C GLU A 84 -16.39 12.14 7.74
N GLY A 85 -15.88 12.99 8.63
CA GLY A 85 -14.45 13.34 8.64
C GLY A 85 -13.52 12.16 8.92
N ARG A 86 -13.96 11.15 9.68
CA ARG A 86 -13.15 9.97 10.02
C ARG A 86 -13.24 8.83 9.02
N SER A 87 -14.33 8.73 8.27
CA SER A 87 -14.54 7.69 7.26
C SER A 87 -13.48 7.73 6.17
N ALA A 88 -12.99 8.93 5.83
CA ALA A 88 -11.86 9.11 4.95
C ALA A 88 -10.62 8.34 5.46
N GLY A 89 -10.38 8.22 6.76
CA GLY A 89 -9.26 7.45 7.31
C GLY A 89 -9.39 5.93 7.12
N LEU A 90 -10.60 5.42 6.88
CA LEU A 90 -10.83 3.99 6.65
C LEU A 90 -10.46 3.55 5.24
N HIS A 91 -10.23 4.49 4.30
CA HIS A 91 -9.91 4.14 2.91
C HIS A 91 -8.67 3.24 2.81
N TRP A 92 -7.65 3.52 3.63
CA TRP A 92 -6.36 2.84 3.52
C TRP A 92 -6.46 1.39 3.96
N ILE A 93 -7.33 1.14 4.95
CA ILE A 93 -7.60 -0.19 5.49
C ILE A 93 -8.24 -1.06 4.41
N ALA A 94 -9.24 -0.52 3.72
CA ALA A 94 -9.94 -1.22 2.65
C ALA A 94 -9.06 -1.46 1.42
N GLN A 95 -8.07 -0.60 1.14
CA GLN A 95 -7.18 -0.77 0.00
C GLN A 95 -6.46 -2.13 0.02
N ALA A 96 -6.02 -2.59 1.19
CA ALA A 96 -5.36 -3.89 1.32
C ALA A 96 -6.29 -5.06 0.99
N TYR A 97 -7.58 -4.93 1.33
CA TYR A 97 -8.62 -5.91 1.01
C TYR A 97 -8.89 -5.95 -0.49
N PHE A 98 -9.19 -4.81 -1.13
CA PHE A 98 -9.51 -4.75 -2.56
C PHE A 98 -8.32 -5.10 -3.46
N LYS A 99 -7.08 -4.91 -2.99
CA LYS A 99 -5.88 -5.41 -3.70
C LYS A 99 -5.87 -6.94 -3.85
N LYS A 100 -6.40 -7.65 -2.84
CA LYS A 100 -6.53 -9.12 -2.85
C LYS A 100 -7.81 -9.57 -3.56
N HIS A 101 -8.89 -8.79 -3.44
CA HIS A 101 -10.22 -9.09 -3.98
C HIS A 101 -10.56 -8.11 -5.10
N ARG A 102 -9.80 -8.16 -6.21
CA ARG A 102 -9.89 -7.17 -7.30
C ARG A 102 -11.24 -7.15 -8.04
N HIS A 103 -12.05 -8.19 -7.87
CA HIS A 103 -13.35 -8.34 -8.52
C HIS A 103 -14.51 -8.36 -7.53
N SER A 104 -14.30 -7.95 -6.28
CA SER A 104 -15.37 -7.87 -5.30
C SER A 104 -16.28 -6.68 -5.59
N ASP A 105 -17.59 -6.85 -5.37
CA ASP A 105 -18.54 -5.74 -5.32
C ASP A 105 -18.26 -4.79 -4.13
N ASP A 106 -19.08 -3.74 -4.01
CA ASP A 106 -19.09 -2.85 -2.85
C ASP A 106 -19.18 -3.65 -1.53
N VAL A 107 -18.31 -3.31 -0.58
CA VAL A 107 -18.31 -3.92 0.74
C VAL A 107 -19.06 -3.02 1.72
N VAL A 108 -20.03 -3.57 2.43
CA VAL A 108 -20.78 -2.89 3.49
C VAL A 108 -20.49 -3.58 4.81
N VAL A 109 -20.10 -2.78 5.81
CA VAL A 109 -19.75 -3.25 7.15
C VAL A 109 -20.61 -2.50 8.17
N GLY A 110 -21.31 -3.22 9.05
CA GLY A 110 -22.04 -2.66 10.17
C GLY A 110 -21.25 -2.70 11.46
N LEU A 111 -20.79 -1.54 11.90
CA LEU A 111 -19.96 -1.40 13.09
C LEU A 111 -20.84 -1.13 14.32
N ARG A 112 -20.73 -1.96 15.36
CA ARG A 112 -21.30 -1.62 16.67
C ARG A 112 -20.27 -0.86 17.50
N LEU A 113 -20.51 0.43 17.69
CA LEU A 113 -19.57 1.32 18.37
C LEU A 113 -20.14 1.77 19.71
N ALA A 114 -19.28 1.82 20.72
CA ALA A 114 -19.53 2.46 22.00
C ALA A 114 -18.55 3.61 22.21
N ILE A 115 -19.05 4.73 22.72
CA ILE A 115 -18.26 5.91 23.06
C ILE A 115 -18.38 6.15 24.57
N ASP A 116 -17.27 6.00 25.28
CA ASP A 116 -17.21 6.24 26.73
C ASP A 116 -17.24 7.74 27.08
N SER A 117 -17.35 8.10 28.37
CA SER A 117 -17.38 9.51 28.79
C SER A 117 -16.10 10.28 28.48
N LEU A 118 -14.96 9.59 28.32
CA LEU A 118 -13.68 10.18 27.93
C LEU A 118 -13.57 10.42 26.43
N GLY A 119 -14.55 9.97 25.64
CA GLY A 119 -14.59 10.09 24.19
C GLY A 119 -13.79 9.01 23.45
N ASN A 120 -13.41 7.93 24.13
CA ASN A 120 -12.78 6.79 23.48
C ASN A 120 -13.83 5.93 22.79
N PHE A 121 -13.45 5.41 21.62
CA PHE A 121 -14.25 4.44 20.89
C PHE A 121 -13.85 3.02 21.27
N VAL A 122 -14.86 2.17 21.44
CA VAL A 122 -14.73 0.72 21.51
C VAL A 122 -15.60 0.15 20.40
N CYS A 123 -15.06 -0.75 19.59
CA CYS A 123 -15.83 -1.44 18.57
C CYS A 123 -16.26 -2.80 19.13
N ASN A 124 -17.50 -2.87 19.62
CA ASN A 124 -18.06 -4.05 20.28
C ASN A 124 -18.29 -5.22 19.32
N GLY A 125 -18.28 -4.98 18.01
CA GLY A 125 -18.38 -6.03 17.00
C GLY A 125 -18.68 -5.52 15.60
N ILE A 126 -18.56 -6.44 14.65
CA ILE A 126 -19.05 -6.31 13.28
C ILE A 126 -20.38 -7.06 13.22
N GLU A 127 -21.49 -6.34 13.20
CA GLU A 127 -22.85 -6.93 13.25
C GLU A 127 -23.25 -7.54 11.90
N PHE A 128 -22.77 -6.97 10.80
CA PHE A 128 -22.90 -7.54 9.47
C PHE A 128 -21.75 -7.12 8.58
N THR A 129 -21.38 -7.98 7.64
CA THR A 129 -20.43 -7.69 6.57
C THR A 129 -20.76 -8.58 5.37
N ASN A 130 -20.64 -8.05 4.16
CA ASN A 130 -20.63 -8.85 2.93
C ASN A 130 -19.20 -9.07 2.39
N ALA A 131 -18.17 -8.70 3.15
CA ALA A 131 -16.79 -9.02 2.82
C ALA A 131 -16.56 -10.54 2.88
N GLU A 132 -15.72 -11.05 1.97
CA GLU A 132 -15.37 -12.47 1.92
C GLU A 132 -14.40 -12.89 3.02
N ASP A 133 -13.71 -11.92 3.65
CA ASP A 133 -12.74 -12.16 4.73
C ASP A 133 -13.06 -11.37 6.01
N GLU A 134 -12.74 -11.97 7.16
CA GLU A 134 -12.87 -11.35 8.49
C GLU A 134 -11.74 -10.35 8.80
N SER A 135 -10.65 -10.37 8.01
CA SER A 135 -9.45 -9.57 8.27
C SER A 135 -9.70 -8.08 8.10
N LEU A 136 -10.59 -7.69 7.17
CA LEU A 136 -11.02 -6.31 7.00
C LEU A 136 -11.72 -5.78 8.26
N GLY A 137 -12.63 -6.57 8.84
CA GLY A 137 -13.37 -6.21 10.04
C GLY A 137 -12.43 -5.95 11.23
N GLU A 138 -11.47 -6.85 11.44
CA GLU A 138 -10.46 -6.71 12.50
C GLU A 138 -9.57 -5.48 12.28
N ALA A 139 -9.14 -5.22 11.04
CA ALA A 139 -8.33 -4.05 10.73
C ALA A 139 -9.08 -2.72 10.98
N ILE A 140 -10.38 -2.68 10.65
CA ILE A 140 -11.24 -1.53 10.95
C ILE A 140 -11.38 -1.35 12.46
N ARG A 141 -11.66 -2.43 13.19
CA ARG A 141 -11.79 -2.45 14.66
C ARG A 141 -10.57 -1.83 15.33
N LEU A 142 -9.38 -2.34 14.99
CA LEU A 142 -8.11 -1.87 15.52
C LEU A 142 -7.85 -0.39 15.20
N HIS A 143 -8.17 0.05 13.99
CA HIS A 143 -7.96 1.45 13.60
C HIS A 143 -8.88 2.40 14.38
N ILE A 144 -10.16 2.05 14.54
CA ILE A 144 -11.13 2.88 15.26
C ILE A 144 -10.70 3.01 16.73
N GLU A 145 -10.41 1.90 17.40
CA GLU A 145 -10.00 1.92 18.83
C GLU A 145 -8.68 2.67 19.04
N ALA A 146 -7.74 2.55 18.10
CA ALA A 146 -6.45 3.24 18.18
C ALA A 146 -6.58 4.76 17.96
N TYR A 147 -7.32 5.20 16.94
CA TYR A 147 -7.20 6.56 16.42
C TYR A 147 -8.45 7.43 16.59
N TRP A 148 -9.63 6.86 16.75
CA TRP A 148 -10.84 7.67 16.86
C TRP A 148 -11.00 8.18 18.29
N ARG A 149 -11.17 9.50 18.43
CA ARG A 149 -11.42 10.17 19.70
C ARG A 149 -12.47 11.25 19.48
N TYR A 150 -13.55 11.19 20.26
CA TYR A 150 -14.62 12.18 20.24
C TYR A 150 -14.56 13.09 21.47
N ARG A 151 -15.41 14.11 21.51
CA ARG A 151 -15.52 15.01 22.67
C ARG A 151 -15.99 14.24 23.92
N LYS A 152 -15.42 14.62 25.06
CA LYS A 152 -15.81 14.14 26.38
C LYS A 152 -17.25 14.53 26.71
N SER A 153 -17.92 13.69 27.50
CA SER A 153 -19.19 14.02 28.16
C SER A 153 -18.97 14.07 29.68
N GLU A 154 -19.90 14.68 30.41
CA GLU A 154 -19.83 14.71 31.88
C GLU A 154 -19.95 13.31 32.48
N SER A 155 -20.81 12.48 31.91
CA SER A 155 -21.00 11.07 32.28
C SER A 155 -21.65 10.28 31.15
N GLY A 156 -21.87 8.98 31.39
CA GLY A 156 -22.61 8.10 30.47
C GLY A 156 -21.80 7.55 29.30
N THR A 157 -22.48 6.76 28.48
CA THR A 157 -22.00 6.17 27.23
C THR A 157 -23.01 6.38 26.10
N THR A 158 -22.52 6.35 24.87
CA THR A 158 -23.36 6.31 23.67
C THR A 158 -23.01 5.05 22.89
N GLU A 159 -24.00 4.19 22.66
CA GLU A 159 -23.89 3.01 21.80
C GLU A 159 -24.69 3.25 20.52
N LEU A 160 -24.08 2.93 19.38
CA LEU A 160 -24.69 3.09 18.07
C LEU A 160 -24.21 2.02 17.10
N TRP A 161 -24.97 1.88 16.03
CA TRP A 161 -24.63 1.11 14.88
C TRP A 161 -24.34 2.04 13.71
N LEU A 162 -23.17 1.86 13.11
CA LEU A 162 -22.66 2.68 12.02
C LEU A 162 -22.47 1.79 10.79
N PRO A 163 -23.34 1.88 9.78
CA PRO A 163 -23.09 1.22 8.51
C PRO A 163 -22.02 1.99 7.75
N VAL A 164 -21.06 1.30 7.14
CA VAL A 164 -19.98 1.89 6.34
C VAL A 164 -19.90 1.15 5.02
N ARG A 165 -19.96 1.88 3.90
CA ARG A 165 -19.81 1.31 2.55
C ARG A 165 -18.44 1.66 1.97
N PHE A 166 -17.71 0.65 1.54
CA PHE A 166 -16.48 0.77 0.78
C PHE A 166 -16.77 0.49 -0.69
N ARG A 167 -16.53 1.47 -1.56
CA ARG A 167 -16.84 1.35 -2.99
C ARG A 167 -15.76 0.56 -3.74
N ALA A 168 -16.17 -0.51 -4.41
CA ALA A 168 -15.29 -1.23 -5.33
C ALA A 168 -15.07 -0.45 -6.63
N ILE A 169 -14.09 -0.89 -7.44
CA ILE A 169 -13.95 -0.43 -8.82
C ILE A 169 -14.68 -1.40 -9.73
N ASN A 170 -15.69 -0.89 -10.43
CA ASN A 170 -16.34 -1.57 -11.54
C ASN A 170 -15.85 -0.98 -12.86
#